data_AF-A0AAD6UDV3-F1
#
_entry.id   AF-A0AAD6UDV3-F1
#
_cell.length_a   1.000
_cell.length_b   1.000
_cell.length_c   1.000
_cell.angle_alpha   90.00
_cell.angle_beta   90.00
_cell.angle_gamma   90.00
#
_symmetry.space_group_name_H-M   'P 1'
#
loop_
_entity.id
_entity.type
_entity.pdbx_description
1 polymer ?
#
loop_
_entity_poly.entity_id
_entity_poly.type
_entity_poly.pdbx_seq_one_letter_code
_entity_poly.pdbx_strand_id
1 'polypeptide(L)'
;MQYYHARRNLDFSSSPSSSPLESLIYGVVSPDEQLDTKVQLRNRLNSGRLSNMPAGFPFRHVLDSRGSPHVVYDSYEFREELPFDSRCTGKLPAHVTFTTESADTSSSKRDYLTWNAYLPKLDYLPYSRGPPPKVPVAHVRVDKAVMDTVYGRYIERDPRIILRALSVSVELGLLVTITLQHFADCPGQFANVVYVGTANNGRRSVLFTAGSFGYR
;
A
#
# COMPACT_ATOMS: atom_id res chain seq x y z
N MET A 1 -14.25 -56.85 13.10
CA MET A 1 -13.51 -55.65 12.64
C MET A 1 -14.23 -54.42 13.17
N GLN A 2 -13.65 -53.76 14.17
CA GLN A 2 -14.21 -52.55 14.79
C GLN A 2 -13.50 -51.32 14.18
N TYR A 3 -14.27 -50.39 13.63
CA TYR A 3 -13.77 -49.11 13.13
C TYR A 3 -13.86 -48.06 14.24
N TYR A 4 -12.71 -47.52 14.66
CA TYR A 4 -12.63 -46.38 15.55
C TYR A 4 -12.77 -45.07 14.74
N HIS A 5 -13.84 -44.32 14.97
CA HIS A 5 -13.96 -42.94 14.51
C HIS A 5 -13.32 -42.00 15.54
N ALA A 6 -12.14 -41.48 15.23
CA ALA A 6 -11.52 -40.40 15.99
C ALA A 6 -12.15 -39.06 15.56
N ARG A 7 -13.03 -38.49 16.40
CA ARG A 7 -13.46 -37.09 16.29
C ARG A 7 -12.33 -36.19 16.78
N ARG A 8 -11.72 -35.43 15.88
CA ARG A 8 -10.88 -34.27 16.25
C ARG A 8 -11.81 -33.09 16.54
N ASN A 9 -11.96 -32.75 17.83
CA ASN A 9 -12.43 -31.43 18.23
C ASN A 9 -11.30 -30.44 17.92
N LEU A 10 -11.50 -29.59 16.92
CA LEU A 10 -10.70 -28.40 16.70
C LEU A 10 -11.39 -27.26 17.42
N ASP A 11 -10.99 -27.03 18.67
CA ASP A 11 -11.36 -25.85 19.43
C ASP A 11 -10.66 -24.62 18.81
N PHE A 12 -11.27 -24.05 17.78
CA PHE A 12 -10.95 -22.70 17.30
C PHE A 12 -11.90 -21.71 17.98
N SER A 13 -11.50 -21.21 19.14
CA SER A 13 -12.11 -20.00 19.70
C SER A 13 -11.09 -19.25 20.55
N SER A 14 -10.08 -18.70 19.89
CA SER A 14 -9.34 -17.55 20.40
C SER A 14 -9.69 -16.36 19.53
N SER A 15 -10.74 -15.63 19.91
CA SER A 15 -11.03 -14.33 19.34
C SER A 15 -9.79 -13.45 19.49
N PRO A 16 -9.30 -12.80 18.41
CA PRO A 16 -8.18 -11.88 18.53
C PRO A 16 -8.55 -10.77 19.51
N SER A 17 -7.76 -10.64 20.57
CA SER A 17 -7.83 -9.54 21.52
C SER A 17 -7.56 -8.23 20.76
N SER A 18 -8.63 -7.53 20.40
CA SER A 18 -8.57 -6.20 19.80
C SER A 18 -7.88 -5.26 20.78
N SER A 19 -6.74 -4.71 20.39
CA SER A 19 -5.98 -3.82 21.26
C SER A 19 -6.79 -2.56 21.58
N PRO A 20 -6.71 -1.99 22.79
CA PRO A 20 -7.47 -0.79 23.18
C PRO A 20 -7.17 0.45 22.33
N LEU A 21 -6.09 0.43 21.53
CA LEU A 21 -5.78 1.48 20.56
C LEU A 21 -6.65 1.40 19.30
N GLU A 22 -7.10 0.20 18.89
CA GLU A 22 -7.98 0.06 17.71
C GLU A 22 -9.37 0.65 17.99
N SER A 23 -9.93 0.46 19.19
CA SER A 23 -11.24 1.04 19.56
C SER A 23 -11.26 2.57 19.60
N LEU A 24 -10.11 3.22 19.81
CA LEU A 24 -9.97 4.68 19.84
C LEU A 24 -9.70 5.29 18.46
N ILE A 25 -9.28 4.49 17.48
CA ILE A 25 -8.92 4.93 16.13
C ILE A 25 -10.12 4.89 15.16
N TYR A 26 -11.15 4.13 15.49
CA TYR A 26 -12.30 3.86 14.63
C TYR A 26 -13.63 4.30 15.24
N GLY A 27 -13.72 5.58 15.61
CA GLY A 27 -14.98 6.16 16.03
C GLY A 27 -16.09 5.92 15.00
N VAL A 28 -17.20 5.33 15.46
CA VAL A 28 -18.50 5.19 14.77
C VAL A 28 -18.62 4.14 13.65
N VAL A 29 -17.54 3.69 13.02
CA VAL A 29 -17.61 2.66 11.96
C VAL A 29 -17.54 1.26 12.55
N SER A 30 -18.54 0.42 12.28
CA SER A 30 -18.51 -0.97 12.76
C SER A 30 -17.31 -1.73 12.17
N PRO A 31 -16.76 -2.73 12.86
CA PRO A 31 -15.67 -3.55 12.31
C PRO A 31 -16.03 -4.16 10.94
N ASP A 32 -17.29 -4.53 10.75
CA ASP A 32 -17.79 -5.09 9.49
C ASP A 32 -17.80 -4.04 8.37
N GLU A 33 -18.20 -2.80 8.66
CA GLU A 33 -18.16 -1.69 7.71
C GLU A 33 -16.72 -1.33 7.29
N GLN A 34 -15.77 -1.38 8.22
CA GLN A 34 -14.36 -1.18 7.90
C GLN A 34 -13.82 -2.30 7.00
N LEU A 35 -14.20 -3.55 7.31
CA LEU A 35 -13.82 -4.70 6.51
C LEU A 35 -14.38 -4.57 5.10
N ASP A 36 -15.66 -4.24 4.96
CA ASP A 36 -16.29 -4.04 3.65
C ASP A 36 -15.60 -2.91 2.87
N THR A 37 -15.34 -1.78 3.50
CA THR A 37 -14.63 -0.66 2.88
C THR A 37 -13.22 -1.07 2.41
N LYS A 38 -12.48 -1.85 3.21
CA LYS A 38 -11.17 -2.40 2.81
C LYS A 38 -11.30 -3.36 1.63
N VAL A 39 -12.30 -4.23 1.61
CA VAL A 39 -12.56 -5.16 0.48
C VAL A 39 -12.85 -4.39 -0.80
N GLN A 40 -13.70 -3.36 -0.73
CA GLN A 40 -14.00 -2.51 -1.88
C GLN A 40 -12.75 -1.79 -2.40
N LEU A 41 -11.96 -1.18 -1.50
CA LEU A 41 -10.71 -0.52 -1.85
C LEU A 41 -9.75 -1.50 -2.54
N ARG A 42 -9.53 -2.67 -1.94
CA ARG A 42 -8.69 -3.74 -2.50
C ARG A 42 -9.15 -4.11 -3.91
N ASN A 43 -10.44 -4.34 -4.12
CA ASN A 43 -10.97 -4.74 -5.42
C ASN A 43 -10.77 -3.65 -6.48
N ARG A 44 -10.97 -2.37 -6.13
CA ARG A 44 -10.71 -1.25 -7.04
C ARG A 44 -9.23 -1.11 -7.39
N LEU A 45 -8.35 -1.17 -6.39
CA LEU A 45 -6.90 -1.16 -6.58
C LEU A 45 -6.46 -2.30 -7.52
N ASN A 46 -6.94 -3.52 -7.28
CA ASN A 46 -6.61 -4.68 -8.10
C ASN A 46 -7.14 -4.57 -9.55
N SER A 47 -8.32 -3.96 -9.74
CA SER A 47 -8.89 -3.71 -11.06
C SER A 47 -8.16 -2.62 -11.86
N GLY A 48 -7.37 -1.78 -11.17
CA GLY A 48 -6.72 -0.61 -11.77
C GLY A 48 -7.69 0.51 -12.15
N ARG A 49 -8.92 0.50 -11.63
CA ARG A 49 -9.98 1.46 -11.96
C ARG A 49 -10.33 2.31 -10.74
N LEU A 50 -9.54 3.35 -10.52
CA LEU A 50 -9.85 4.42 -9.57
C LEU A 50 -10.46 5.59 -10.33
N SER A 51 -11.58 6.11 -9.84
CA SER A 51 -12.41 7.11 -10.50
C SER A 51 -11.69 8.45 -10.65
N ASN A 52 -10.91 8.83 -9.64
CA ASN A 52 -10.22 10.13 -9.58
C ASN A 52 -8.70 9.99 -9.72
N MET A 53 -8.23 8.93 -10.39
CA MET A 53 -6.81 8.72 -10.60
C MET A 53 -6.22 9.82 -11.49
N PRO A 54 -5.13 10.49 -11.09
CA PRO A 54 -4.52 11.51 -11.92
C PRO A 54 -3.95 10.91 -13.21
N ALA A 55 -4.06 11.66 -14.30
CA ALA A 55 -3.40 11.32 -15.56
C ALA A 55 -1.88 11.26 -15.34
N GLY A 56 -1.29 10.09 -15.56
CA GLY A 56 0.14 9.83 -15.34
C GLY A 56 0.49 8.94 -14.15
N PHE A 57 -0.46 8.62 -13.25
CA PHE A 57 -0.20 7.74 -12.09
C PHE A 57 0.68 6.53 -12.50
N PRO A 58 1.75 6.21 -11.75
CA PRO A 58 2.04 6.62 -10.37
C PRO A 58 2.85 7.91 -10.23
N PHE A 59 3.20 8.59 -11.32
CA PHE A 59 3.99 9.83 -11.28
C PHE A 59 3.35 10.92 -12.14
N ARG A 60 3.74 12.17 -11.93
CA ARG A 60 3.28 13.24 -12.79
C ARG A 60 4.21 13.36 -14.00
N HIS A 61 3.63 13.56 -15.18
CA HIS A 61 4.40 13.84 -16.39
C HIS A 61 4.26 15.32 -16.74
N VAL A 62 5.37 15.99 -16.97
CA VAL A 62 5.41 17.38 -17.45
C VAL A 62 6.18 17.42 -18.77
N LEU A 63 5.86 18.39 -19.62
CA LEU A 63 6.63 18.65 -20.82
C LEU A 63 7.77 19.61 -20.46
N ASP A 64 8.98 19.31 -20.92
CA ASP A 64 10.11 20.25 -20.84
C ASP A 64 9.94 21.44 -21.81
N SER A 65 10.89 22.37 -21.81
CA SER A 65 10.87 23.53 -22.72
C SER A 65 10.93 23.16 -24.21
N ARG A 66 11.27 21.91 -24.54
CA ARG A 66 11.32 21.36 -25.90
C ARG A 66 10.11 20.49 -26.23
N GLY A 67 9.13 20.39 -25.33
CA GLY A 67 7.94 19.56 -25.49
C GLY A 67 8.17 18.06 -25.26
N SER A 68 9.31 17.65 -24.69
CA SER A 68 9.58 16.25 -24.36
C SER A 68 8.99 15.88 -23.01
N PRO A 69 8.33 14.72 -22.86
CA PRO A 69 7.77 14.31 -21.59
C PRO A 69 8.87 13.93 -20.60
N HIS A 70 8.78 14.46 -19.38
CA HIS A 70 9.66 14.19 -18.26
C HIS A 70 8.83 13.80 -17.03
N VAL A 71 9.32 12.82 -16.27
CA VAL A 71 8.68 12.36 -15.02
C VAL A 71 9.04 13.32 -13.89
N VAL A 72 8.05 13.76 -13.11
CA VAL A 72 8.23 14.58 -11.92
C VAL A 72 7.84 13.76 -10.71
N TYR A 73 8.73 13.79 -9.71
CA TYR A 73 8.57 13.13 -8.42
C TYR A 73 8.05 14.14 -7.40
N ASP A 74 6.98 14.86 -7.71
CA ASP A 74 6.31 15.77 -6.78
C ASP A 74 5.25 15.03 -5.97
N SER A 75 5.12 15.38 -4.69
CA SER A 75 4.08 14.80 -3.85
C SER A 75 2.70 15.27 -4.30
N TYR A 76 1.73 14.37 -4.35
CA TYR A 76 0.35 14.68 -4.74
C TYR A 76 -0.65 13.84 -3.96
N GLU A 77 -1.91 14.28 -3.90
CA GLU A 77 -3.00 13.49 -3.34
C GLU A 77 -4.22 13.51 -4.26
N PHE A 78 -4.96 12.41 -4.27
CA PHE A 78 -6.27 12.34 -4.89
C PHE A 78 -7.25 11.54 -4.03
N ARG A 79 -8.54 11.82 -4.21
CA ARG A 79 -9.62 11.28 -3.39
C ARG A 79 -10.42 10.27 -4.20
N GLU A 80 -10.46 9.01 -3.80
CA GLU A 80 -11.36 8.00 -4.38
C GLU A 80 -12.65 7.91 -3.57
N GLU A 81 -13.79 7.87 -4.25
CA GLU A 81 -15.09 7.68 -3.58
C GLU A 81 -15.47 6.20 -3.58
N LEU A 82 -15.59 5.62 -2.38
CA LEU A 82 -16.07 4.27 -2.17
C LEU A 82 -17.58 4.30 -1.84
N PRO A 83 -18.39 3.42 -2.46
CA PRO A 83 -19.77 3.25 -2.03
C PRO A 83 -19.81 2.78 -0.59
N PHE A 84 -20.73 3.32 0.19
CA PHE A 84 -20.87 2.99 1.60
C PHE A 84 -22.34 2.73 1.90
N ASP A 85 -22.65 1.51 2.33
CA ASP A 85 -24.01 1.02 2.53
C ASP A 85 -24.61 1.40 3.90
N SER A 86 -24.02 2.39 4.57
CA SER A 86 -24.65 2.93 5.76
C SER A 86 -26.03 3.48 5.40
N ARG A 87 -26.99 3.31 6.30
CA ARG A 87 -28.38 3.77 6.16
C ARG A 87 -28.50 5.28 5.90
N CYS A 88 -27.40 6.02 6.01
CA CYS A 88 -27.22 7.37 5.49
C CYS A 88 -26.54 7.29 4.12
N THR A 89 -27.22 7.76 3.07
CA THR A 89 -26.84 7.80 1.63
C THR A 89 -25.53 8.55 1.30
N GLY A 90 -24.43 8.21 1.96
CA GLY A 90 -23.13 8.85 1.82
C GLY A 90 -22.15 7.98 1.06
N LYS A 91 -21.29 8.60 0.26
CA LYS A 91 -20.06 7.97 -0.24
C LYS A 91 -18.95 8.20 0.78
N LEU A 92 -18.14 7.20 1.07
CA LEU A 92 -16.95 7.38 1.91
C LEU A 92 -15.73 7.73 1.06
N PRO A 93 -15.03 8.82 1.38
CA PRO A 93 -13.82 9.16 0.64
C PRO A 93 -12.60 8.41 1.15
N ALA A 94 -12.04 7.53 0.33
CA ALA A 94 -10.68 7.05 0.51
C ALA A 94 -9.70 8.07 -0.08
N HIS A 95 -8.59 8.33 0.61
CA HIS A 95 -7.56 9.25 0.12
C HIS A 95 -6.32 8.45 -0.25
N VAL A 96 -5.80 8.66 -1.46
CA VAL A 96 -4.51 8.09 -1.87
C VAL A 96 -3.52 9.24 -2.00
N THR A 97 -2.41 9.14 -1.28
CA THR A 97 -1.33 10.13 -1.31
C THR A 97 -0.08 9.50 -1.88
N PHE A 98 0.59 10.20 -2.76
CA PHE A 98 1.98 9.96 -3.12
C PHE A 98 2.85 11.00 -2.43
N THR A 99 3.86 10.53 -1.71
CA THR A 99 4.82 11.38 -1.03
C THR A 99 6.22 10.94 -1.39
N THR A 100 7.05 11.91 -1.76
CA THR A 100 8.49 11.71 -1.87
C THR A 100 9.11 12.03 -0.52
N GLU A 101 9.49 10.99 0.23
CA GLU A 101 10.33 11.16 1.41
C GLU A 101 11.74 11.51 0.90
N SER A 102 12.00 12.80 0.67
CA SER A 102 13.38 13.30 0.58
C SER A 102 13.90 13.30 2.02
N ALA A 103 14.93 12.52 2.30
CA ALA A 103 15.57 12.52 3.61
C ALA A 103 16.24 13.89 3.83
N ASP A 104 15.48 14.88 4.30
CA ASP A 104 16.04 16.12 4.77
C ASP A 104 16.92 15.81 5.99
N THR A 105 18.21 16.07 5.80
CA THR A 105 19.29 16.19 6.79
C THR A 105 19.87 14.91 7.42
N SER A 106 21.06 14.55 6.92
CA SER A 106 22.24 14.12 7.70
C SER A 106 22.52 12.64 8.00
N SER A 107 21.79 11.67 7.46
CA SER A 107 22.25 10.27 7.50
C SER A 107 21.99 9.56 6.19
N SER A 108 22.87 8.63 5.81
CA SER A 108 22.89 7.81 4.60
C SER A 108 21.67 6.86 4.44
N LYS A 109 20.48 7.33 4.81
CA LYS A 109 19.23 6.59 4.72
C LYS A 109 18.83 6.48 3.26
N ARG A 110 18.49 5.25 2.88
CA ARG A 110 17.89 4.92 1.59
C ARG A 110 16.69 5.81 1.36
N ASP A 111 16.66 6.46 0.21
CA ASP A 111 15.53 7.25 -0.22
C ASP A 111 14.42 6.34 -0.75
N TYR A 112 13.19 6.58 -0.30
CA TYR A 112 12.01 5.84 -0.75
C TYR A 112 10.99 6.77 -1.39
N LEU A 113 10.33 6.24 -2.42
CA LEU A 113 9.09 6.80 -2.97
C LEU A 113 7.93 6.08 -2.28
N THR A 114 6.98 6.83 -1.72
CA THR A 114 5.94 6.28 -0.86
C THR A 114 4.54 6.56 -1.39
N TRP A 115 3.70 5.53 -1.44
CA TRP A 115 2.26 5.64 -1.71
C TRP A 115 1.49 5.12 -0.51
N ASN A 116 0.56 5.93 -0.02
CA ASN A 116 -0.31 5.57 1.10
C ASN A 116 -1.78 5.66 0.65
N ALA A 117 -2.60 4.74 1.14
CA ALA A 117 -4.05 4.86 1.08
C ALA A 117 -4.59 4.99 2.50
N TYR A 118 -5.49 5.96 2.69
CA TYR A 118 -6.14 6.25 3.96
C TYR A 118 -7.64 6.05 3.80
N LEU A 119 -8.26 5.45 4.80
CA LEU A 119 -9.71 5.48 4.95
C LEU A 119 -10.10 6.68 5.82
N PRO A 120 -11.28 7.28 5.57
CA PRO A 120 -11.74 8.39 6.36
C PRO A 120 -12.02 7.87 7.78
N LYS A 121 -11.49 8.57 8.78
CA LYS A 121 -11.95 8.39 10.16
C LYS A 121 -13.22 9.21 10.31
N LEU A 122 -14.33 8.56 10.64
CA LEU A 122 -15.58 9.23 11.00
C LEU A 122 -15.45 9.76 12.44
N ASP A 123 -14.51 10.68 12.65
CA ASP A 123 -14.29 11.30 13.96
C ASP A 123 -15.36 12.37 14.19
N TYR A 124 -16.52 11.94 14.72
CA TYR A 124 -17.62 12.79 15.18
C TYR A 124 -17.40 13.38 16.58
N LEU A 125 -16.16 13.55 17.04
CA LEU A 125 -15.92 14.20 18.32
C LEU A 125 -15.60 15.69 18.09
N PRO A 126 -16.58 16.60 18.30
CA PRO A 126 -16.42 18.04 18.05
C PRO A 126 -15.39 18.72 18.97
N TYR A 127 -14.74 17.98 19.87
CA TYR A 127 -13.86 18.51 20.91
C TYR A 127 -12.36 18.23 20.71
N SER A 128 -11.97 17.50 19.67
CA SER A 128 -10.54 17.29 19.36
C SER A 128 -9.96 18.52 18.67
N ARG A 129 -9.07 19.24 19.37
CA ARG A 129 -8.43 20.50 18.93
C ARG A 129 -7.43 20.35 17.76
N GLY A 130 -7.46 19.26 17.01
CA GLY A 130 -6.52 19.03 15.90
C GLY A 130 -7.07 18.04 14.86
N PRO A 131 -6.51 18.06 13.64
CA PRO A 131 -6.86 17.07 12.64
C PRO A 131 -6.49 15.67 13.18
N PRO A 132 -7.40 14.69 13.06
CA PRO A 132 -7.13 13.37 13.58
C PRO A 132 -5.92 12.75 12.87
N PRO A 133 -5.11 11.93 13.59
CA PRO A 133 -3.96 11.29 12.98
C PRO A 133 -4.42 10.38 11.85
N LYS A 134 -3.94 10.63 10.62
CA LYS A 134 -4.22 9.81 9.44
C LYS A 134 -3.43 8.50 9.55
N VAL A 135 -4.12 7.38 9.76
CA VAL A 135 -3.49 6.05 9.79
C VAL A 135 -3.69 5.42 8.41
N PRO A 136 -2.61 5.08 7.68
CA PRO A 136 -2.74 4.45 6.37
C PRO A 136 -3.28 3.03 6.52
N VAL A 137 -4.24 2.66 5.68
CA VAL A 137 -4.75 1.28 5.56
C VAL A 137 -3.92 0.43 4.60
N ALA A 138 -3.18 1.09 3.71
CA ALA A 138 -2.18 0.47 2.86
C ALA A 138 -1.01 1.42 2.63
N HIS A 139 0.16 0.84 2.49
CA HIS A 139 1.43 1.54 2.37
C HIS A 139 2.36 0.74 1.46
N VAL A 140 2.80 1.38 0.38
CA VAL A 140 3.82 0.86 -0.53
C VAL A 140 5.01 1.81 -0.54
N ARG A 141 6.22 1.25 -0.49
CA ARG A 141 7.48 1.96 -0.66
C ARG A 141 8.25 1.37 -1.82
N VAL A 142 8.91 2.22 -2.60
CA VAL A 142 9.83 1.83 -3.67
C VAL A 142 11.18 2.44 -3.36
N ASP A 143 12.20 1.60 -3.23
CA ASP A 143 13.59 2.07 -3.10
C ASP A 143 13.99 2.81 -4.39
N LYS A 144 14.55 4.03 -4.28
CA LYS A 144 14.93 4.81 -5.46
C LYS A 144 15.88 4.05 -6.40
N ALA A 145 16.73 3.17 -5.88
CA ALA A 145 17.62 2.36 -6.72
C ALA A 145 16.86 1.44 -7.69
N VAL A 146 15.60 1.07 -7.39
CA VAL A 146 14.74 0.32 -8.32
C VAL A 146 14.37 1.17 -9.53
N MET A 147 14.23 2.48 -9.36
CA MET A 147 13.86 3.41 -10.44
C MET A 147 14.95 3.50 -11.51
N ASP A 148 16.23 3.32 -11.13
CA ASP A 148 17.36 3.31 -12.06
C ASP A 148 17.44 2.03 -12.92
N THR A 149 16.57 1.04 -12.67
CA THR A 149 16.55 -0.23 -13.41
C THR A 149 15.51 -0.23 -14.55
N VAL A 150 15.58 -1.25 -15.41
CA VAL A 150 14.53 -1.54 -16.40
C VAL A 150 13.17 -1.72 -15.71
N TYR A 151 13.15 -2.27 -14.48
CA TYR A 151 11.92 -2.40 -13.72
C TYR A 151 11.34 -1.05 -13.29
N GLY A 152 12.19 -0.10 -12.93
CA GLY A 152 11.80 1.29 -12.67
C GLY A 152 11.00 1.89 -13.83
N ARG A 153 11.46 1.69 -15.07
CA ARG A 153 10.75 2.15 -16.27
C ARG A 153 9.39 1.48 -16.46
N TYR A 154 9.20 0.24 -16.00
CA TYR A 154 7.89 -0.39 -15.98
C TYR A 154 6.99 0.22 -14.91
N ILE A 155 7.52 0.53 -13.72
CA ILE A 155 6.77 1.24 -12.67
C ILE A 155 6.29 2.60 -13.17
N GLU A 156 7.13 3.34 -13.90
CA GLU A 156 6.76 4.64 -14.46
C GLU A 156 5.62 4.56 -15.48
N ARG A 157 5.50 3.45 -16.22
CA ARG A 157 4.56 3.32 -17.34
C ARG A 157 3.29 2.55 -16.98
N ASP A 158 3.40 1.58 -16.07
CA ASP A 158 2.29 0.71 -15.69
C ASP A 158 1.82 1.03 -14.26
N PRO A 159 0.73 1.81 -14.09
CA PRO A 159 0.15 2.10 -12.79
C PRO A 159 -0.20 0.85 -11.99
N ARG A 160 -0.49 -0.26 -12.68
CA ARG A 160 -0.97 -1.51 -12.05
C ARG A 160 0.07 -2.10 -11.11
N ILE A 161 1.36 -1.81 -11.29
CA ILE A 161 2.41 -2.31 -10.40
C ILE A 161 2.20 -1.76 -8.98
N ILE A 162 2.08 -0.44 -8.85
CA ILE A 162 1.85 0.22 -7.55
C ILE A 162 0.44 -0.10 -7.03
N LEU A 163 -0.58 -0.10 -7.88
CA LEU A 163 -1.95 -0.39 -7.46
C LEU A 163 -2.10 -1.82 -6.94
N ARG A 164 -1.47 -2.81 -7.57
CA ARG A 164 -1.45 -4.20 -7.06
C ARG A 164 -0.68 -4.31 -5.76
N ALA A 165 0.46 -3.64 -5.63
CA ALA A 165 1.21 -3.61 -4.38
C ALA A 165 0.37 -3.01 -3.23
N LEU A 166 -0.38 -1.93 -3.50
CA LEU A 166 -1.31 -1.33 -2.55
C LEU A 166 -2.44 -2.29 -2.21
N SER A 167 -3.02 -2.99 -3.19
CA SER A 167 -4.04 -4.01 -2.96
C SER A 167 -3.54 -5.12 -2.02
N VAL A 168 -2.32 -5.62 -2.24
CA VAL A 168 -1.69 -6.62 -1.36
C VAL A 168 -1.46 -6.05 0.04
N SER A 169 -1.05 -4.78 0.14
CA SER A 169 -0.89 -4.10 1.42
C SER A 169 -2.21 -3.99 2.19
N VAL A 170 -3.33 -3.66 1.53
CA VAL A 170 -4.68 -3.66 2.14
C VAL A 170 -5.05 -5.06 2.64
N GLU A 171 -4.83 -6.08 1.81
CA GLU A 171 -5.22 -7.46 2.09
C GLU A 171 -4.45 -8.07 3.26
N LEU A 172 -3.14 -7.83 3.32
CA LEU A 172 -2.27 -8.44 4.33
C LEU A 172 -2.06 -7.55 5.57
N GLY A 173 -2.41 -6.27 5.50
CA GLY A 173 -2.12 -5.30 6.56
C GLY A 173 -0.62 -5.10 6.80
N LEU A 174 0.19 -5.11 5.73
CA LEU A 174 1.65 -5.00 5.77
C LEU A 174 2.13 -3.78 4.99
N LEU A 175 3.27 -3.21 5.38
CA LEU A 175 4.04 -2.31 4.52
C LEU A 175 4.70 -3.14 3.41
N VAL A 176 4.42 -2.83 2.15
CA VAL A 176 5.07 -3.49 1.00
C VAL A 176 6.22 -2.63 0.50
N THR A 177 7.44 -3.16 0.51
CA THR A 177 8.64 -2.49 0.01
C THR A 177 9.13 -3.19 -1.27
N ILE A 178 9.18 -2.45 -2.38
CA ILE A 178 9.82 -2.86 -3.62
C ILE A 178 11.29 -2.43 -3.55
N THR A 179 12.21 -3.38 -3.56
CA THR A 179 13.65 -3.14 -3.38
C THR A 179 14.48 -4.04 -4.28
N LEU A 180 15.74 -3.67 -4.50
CA LEU A 180 16.74 -4.55 -5.09
C LEU A 180 17.26 -5.54 -4.05
N GLN A 181 17.36 -6.82 -4.44
CA GLN A 181 18.05 -7.85 -3.68
C GLN A 181 19.46 -8.01 -4.24
N HIS A 182 20.45 -7.71 -3.41
CA HIS A 182 21.86 -7.96 -3.72
C HIS A 182 22.24 -9.37 -3.25
N PHE A 183 22.80 -10.17 -4.16
CA PHE A 183 23.44 -11.43 -3.80
C PHE A 183 24.88 -11.13 -3.40
N ALA A 184 25.22 -11.36 -2.13
CA ALA A 184 26.56 -11.10 -1.61
C ALA A 184 27.64 -11.94 -2.31
N ASP A 185 27.25 -13.10 -2.86
CA ASP A 185 28.18 -14.11 -3.35
C ASP A 185 28.58 -13.96 -4.83
N CYS A 186 28.00 -13.01 -5.57
CA CYS A 186 28.27 -12.82 -7.00
C CYS A 186 28.36 -11.33 -7.38
N PRO A 187 29.53 -10.68 -7.18
CA PRO A 187 29.73 -9.32 -7.68
C PRO A 187 29.60 -9.30 -9.21
N GLY A 188 28.58 -8.60 -9.71
CA GLY A 188 28.26 -8.51 -11.14
C GLY A 188 26.96 -9.22 -11.56
N GLN A 189 26.31 -9.96 -10.65
CA GLN A 189 24.99 -10.52 -10.93
C GLN A 189 23.91 -9.46 -10.78
N PHE A 190 22.94 -9.47 -11.70
CA PHE A 190 21.84 -8.51 -11.71
C PHE A 190 21.04 -8.58 -10.41
N ALA A 191 20.81 -7.43 -9.79
CA ALA A 191 19.94 -7.36 -8.62
C ALA A 191 18.50 -7.67 -9.03
N ASN A 192 17.89 -8.66 -8.38
CA ASN A 192 16.49 -8.97 -8.61
C ASN A 192 15.61 -7.97 -7.86
N VAL A 193 14.50 -7.56 -8.46
CA VAL A 193 13.52 -6.74 -7.75
C VAL A 193 12.64 -7.66 -6.91
N VAL A 194 12.62 -7.41 -5.61
CA VAL A 194 11.83 -8.17 -4.64
C VAL A 194 10.82 -7.28 -3.95
N TYR A 195 9.66 -7.87 -3.67
CA TYR A 195 8.59 -7.29 -2.87
C TYR A 195 8.71 -7.86 -1.47
N VAL A 196 8.98 -7.00 -0.50
CA VAL A 196 9.16 -7.37 0.90
C VAL A 196 8.02 -6.82 1.71
N GLY A 197 7.23 -7.69 2.32
CA GLY A 197 6.22 -7.32 3.30
C GLY A 197 6.87 -7.11 4.67
N THR A 198 6.51 -6.02 5.35
CA THR A 198 6.93 -5.73 6.73
C THR A 198 5.69 -5.63 7.62
N ALA A 199 5.59 -6.53 8.59
CA ALA A 199 4.50 -6.54 9.56
C ALA A 199 4.67 -5.49 10.66
N ASN A 200 3.61 -5.24 11.43
CA ASN A 200 3.61 -4.26 12.53
C ASN A 200 4.65 -4.56 13.62
N ASN A 201 5.07 -5.83 13.76
CA ASN A 201 6.15 -6.23 14.66
C ASN A 201 7.56 -6.10 14.05
N GLY A 202 7.68 -5.52 12.86
CA GLY A 202 8.94 -5.38 12.13
C GLY A 202 9.42 -6.63 11.39
N ARG A 203 8.70 -7.75 11.47
CA ARG A 203 9.07 -8.98 10.75
C ARG A 203 8.95 -8.75 9.24
N ARG A 204 10.00 -9.11 8.51
CA ARG A 204 10.07 -8.99 7.05
C ARG A 204 9.92 -10.36 6.40
N SER A 205 9.18 -10.41 5.30
CA SER A 205 9.04 -11.60 4.46
C SER A 205 9.05 -11.21 2.98
N VAL A 206 9.64 -12.05 2.13
CA VAL A 206 9.55 -11.86 0.68
C VAL A 206 8.16 -12.34 0.24
N LEU A 207 7.42 -11.46 -0.42
CA LEU A 207 6.08 -11.73 -0.95
C LEU A 207 6.17 -12.23 -2.40
N PHE A 208 7.04 -11.60 -3.19
CA PHE A 208 7.19 -11.87 -4.61
C PHE A 208 8.57 -11.44 -5.10
N THR A 209 9.13 -12.17 -6.07
CA THR A 209 10.35 -11.79 -6.78
C THR A 209 9.99 -11.55 -8.23
N ALA A 210 10.14 -10.31 -8.69
CA ALA A 210 9.99 -10.01 -10.11
C ALA A 210 11.15 -10.67 -10.85
N GLY A 211 10.83 -11.49 -11.86
CA GLY A 211 11.81 -12.25 -12.62
C GLY A 211 12.91 -11.36 -13.20
N SER A 212 14.09 -11.93 -13.38
CA SER A 212 15.27 -11.21 -13.89
C SER A 212 14.95 -10.65 -15.28
N PHE A 213 14.88 -9.32 -15.39
CA PHE A 213 14.78 -8.65 -16.68
C PHE A 213 16.15 -8.75 -17.34
N GLY A 214 16.29 -9.69 -18.29
CA GLY A 214 17.48 -9.74 -19.14
C GLY A 214 17.61 -8.41 -19.87
N TYR A 215 18.73 -7.71 -19.67
CA TYR A 215 19.11 -6.61 -20.54
C TYR A 215 19.34 -7.19 -21.95
N ARG A 216 18.51 -6.79 -22.91
CA ARG A 216 18.81 -6.95 -24.34
C ARG A 216 19.48 -5.69 -24.85
#